data_AF-A0A7V1RGS2-F1
#
_entry.id   AF-A0A7V1RGS2-F1
#
_cell.length_a   1.000
_cell.length_b   1.000
_cell.length_c   1.000
_cell.angle_alpha   90.00
_cell.angle_beta   90.00
_cell.angle_gamma   90.00
#
_symmetry.space_group_name_H-M   'P 1'
#
loop_
_entity.id
_entity.type
_entity.pdbx_description
1 polymer ?
#
loop_
_entity_poly.entity_id
_entity_poly.type
_entity_poly.pdbx_seq_one_letter_code
_entity_poly.pdbx_strand_id
1 'polypeptide(L)'
;MHKKHMGRPARRRSDGGWAVRLMALAACALLGWVVYVASQPYLQAARMQRENDRAEVRLLETHLRVQELRKEAAYLRTPQGMEKEARRNGFLRPGEAPLIVAEEPPAGGAQGHSAPRPGRRE
;
A
#
# COMPACT_ATOMS: atom_id res chain seq x y z
N MET A 1 81.23 69.02 -8.49
CA MET A 1 80.14 68.69 -7.53
C MET A 1 78.98 68.09 -8.30
N HIS A 2 78.84 66.76 -8.35
CA HIS A 2 77.73 66.10 -9.05
C HIS A 2 76.72 65.58 -8.01
N LYS A 3 75.52 66.17 -8.00
CA LYS A 3 74.40 65.74 -7.15
C LYS A 3 73.77 64.48 -7.72
N LYS A 4 73.96 63.34 -7.05
CA LYS A 4 73.24 62.10 -7.33
C LYS A 4 71.80 62.25 -6.84
N HIS A 5 70.84 62.30 -7.77
CA HIS A 5 69.42 62.21 -7.44
C HIS A 5 69.09 60.79 -6.96
N MET A 6 68.85 60.64 -5.66
CA MET A 6 68.27 59.44 -5.08
C MET A 6 66.83 59.28 -5.59
N GLY A 7 66.60 58.34 -6.50
CA GLY A 7 65.27 57.87 -6.86
C GLY A 7 64.66 57.07 -5.70
N ARG A 8 63.47 57.50 -5.24
CA ARG A 8 62.67 56.76 -4.25
C ARG A 8 62.13 55.46 -4.88
N PRO A 9 62.17 54.30 -4.19
CA PRO A 9 61.54 53.09 -4.72
C PRO A 9 60.02 53.24 -4.68
N ALA A 10 59.39 52.96 -5.83
CA ALA A 10 57.94 52.89 -5.95
C ALA A 10 57.41 51.80 -5.01
N ARG A 11 56.56 52.18 -4.05
CA ARG A 11 55.80 51.24 -3.24
C ARG A 11 54.95 50.39 -4.19
N ARG A 12 55.28 49.10 -4.31
CA ARG A 12 54.39 48.07 -4.88
C ARG A 12 53.06 48.13 -4.13
N ARG A 13 52.06 48.77 -4.73
CA ARG A 13 50.66 48.58 -4.37
C ARG A 13 50.38 47.11 -4.65
N SER A 14 50.33 46.30 -3.61
CA SER A 14 49.84 44.93 -3.72
C SER A 14 48.41 45.01 -4.23
N ASP A 15 48.13 44.36 -5.35
CA ASP A 15 46.80 44.18 -5.94
C ASP A 15 45.89 43.38 -4.99
N GLY A 16 45.55 43.89 -3.81
CA GLY A 16 44.75 43.18 -2.80
C GLY A 16 43.34 42.82 -3.28
N GLY A 17 42.88 43.40 -4.39
CA GLY A 17 41.56 43.16 -4.96
C GLY A 17 41.37 41.74 -5.50
N TRP A 18 42.40 41.07 -6.02
CA TRP A 18 42.25 39.70 -6.52
C TRP A 18 42.10 38.69 -5.37
N ALA A 19 42.86 38.89 -4.28
CA ALA A 19 42.77 38.05 -3.09
C ALA A 19 41.39 38.17 -2.42
N VAL A 20 40.84 39.39 -2.32
CA VAL A 20 39.49 39.61 -1.77
C VAL A 20 38.41 38.96 -2.65
N ARG A 21 38.53 39.04 -3.99
CA ARG A 21 37.60 38.38 -4.91
C ARG A 21 37.64 36.85 -4.80
N LEU A 22 38.84 36.27 -4.68
CA LEU A 22 38.98 34.82 -4.47
C LEU A 22 38.41 34.38 -3.12
N MET A 23 38.64 35.16 -2.07
CA MET A 23 38.09 34.86 -0.75
C MET A 23 36.56 34.94 -0.75
N ALA A 24 35.97 35.92 -1.45
CA ALA A 24 34.53 36.01 -1.62
C ALA A 24 33.95 34.83 -2.41
N LEU A 25 34.60 34.41 -3.50
CA LEU A 25 34.19 33.23 -4.27
C LEU A 25 34.28 31.95 -3.44
N ALA A 26 35.36 31.78 -2.67
CA ALA A 26 35.52 30.66 -1.77
C ALA A 26 34.41 30.64 -0.69
N ALA A 27 34.10 31.79 -0.10
CA ALA A 27 33.02 31.92 0.89
C ALA A 27 31.65 31.56 0.28
N CYS A 28 31.34 32.05 -0.92
CA CYS A 28 30.10 31.69 -1.63
C CYS A 28 30.04 30.18 -1.97
N ALA A 29 31.15 29.59 -2.40
CA ALA A 29 31.21 28.15 -2.68
C ALA A 29 30.99 27.32 -1.41
N LEU A 30 31.57 27.74 -0.29
CA LEU A 30 31.44 27.06 1.00
C LEU A 30 30.00 27.17 1.53
N LEU A 31 29.37 28.34 1.40
CA LEU A 31 27.95 28.52 1.73
C LEU A 31 27.05 27.64 0.85
N GLY A 32 27.28 27.62 -0.46
CA GLY A 32 26.54 26.76 -1.38
C GLY A 32 26.68 25.28 -1.05
N TRP A 33 27.90 24.84 -0.69
CA TRP A 33 28.17 23.48 -0.23
C TRP A 33 27.41 23.13 1.05
N VAL A 34 27.41 24.02 2.06
CA VAL A 34 26.69 23.81 3.31
C VAL A 34 25.18 23.69 3.06
N VAL A 35 24.60 24.57 2.23
CA VAL A 35 23.18 24.50 1.87
C VAL A 35 22.85 23.19 1.15
N TYR A 36 23.71 22.76 0.22
CA TYR A 36 23.55 21.49 -0.49
C TYR A 36 23.55 20.29 0.46
N VAL A 37 24.55 20.21 1.35
CA VAL A 37 24.65 19.12 2.35
C VAL A 37 23.47 19.17 3.33
N ALA A 38 23.04 20.35 3.77
CA ALA A 38 21.90 20.51 4.67
C ALA A 38 20.55 20.13 4.02
N SER A 39 20.44 20.15 2.69
CA SER A 39 19.23 19.73 1.99
C SER A 39 19.03 18.20 1.91
N GLN A 40 20.12 17.43 1.96
CA GLN A 40 20.11 15.95 1.92
C GLN A 40 19.29 15.28 3.04
N PRO A 41 19.43 15.67 4.34
CA PRO A 41 18.69 15.02 5.42
C PRO A 41 17.18 15.23 5.32
N TYR A 42 16.70 16.35 4.78
CA TYR A 42 15.26 16.58 4.58
C TYR A 42 14.64 15.57 3.61
N LEU A 43 15.35 15.25 2.53
CA LEU A 43 14.92 14.23 1.57
C LEU A 43 14.92 12.83 2.17
N GLN A 44 15.88 12.53 3.05
CA GLN A 44 15.96 11.23 3.74
C GLN A 44 14.86 11.09 4.81
N ALA A 45 14.63 12.12 5.61
CA ALA A 45 13.56 12.15 6.62
C ALA A 45 12.19 11.92 5.99
N ALA A 46 11.89 12.57 4.86
CA ALA A 46 10.64 12.38 4.14
C ALA A 46 10.47 10.95 3.58
N ARG A 47 11.57 10.29 3.17
CA ARG A 47 11.53 8.88 2.74
C ARG A 47 11.31 7.94 3.91
N MET A 48 12.03 8.14 5.01
CA MET A 48 11.88 7.34 6.22
C MET A 48 10.47 7.43 6.80
N GLN A 49 9.85 8.62 6.77
CA GLN A 49 8.47 8.79 7.23
C GLN A 49 7.49 7.97 6.39
N ARG A 50 7.60 8.03 5.05
CA ARG A 50 6.75 7.23 4.14
C ARG A 50 6.96 5.73 4.31
N GLU A 51 8.19 5.30 4.56
CA GLU A 51 8.50 3.88 4.82
C GLU A 51 7.92 3.43 6.16
N ASN A 52 7.99 4.27 7.19
CA ASN A 52 7.40 4.00 8.49
C ASN A 52 5.87 3.91 8.40
N ASP A 53 5.21 4.87 7.73
CA ASP A 53 3.76 4.85 7.52
C ASP A 53 3.33 3.55 6.81
N ARG A 54 4.08 3.11 5.79
CA ARG A 54 3.82 1.85 5.09
C ARG A 54 4.02 0.64 5.97
N ALA A 55 5.02 0.65 6.85
CA ALA A 55 5.27 -0.42 7.79
C ALA A 55 4.15 -0.52 8.84
N GLU A 56 3.69 0.62 9.37
CA GLU A 56 2.57 0.70 10.31
C GLU A 56 1.27 0.15 9.70
N VAL A 57 0.94 0.54 8.47
CA VAL A 57 -0.25 0.03 7.77
C VAL A 57 -0.19 -1.49 7.63
N ARG A 58 0.96 -2.04 7.23
CA ARG A 58 1.14 -3.50 7.09
C ARG A 58 1.05 -4.24 8.41
N LEU A 59 1.56 -3.64 9.50
CA LEU A 59 1.43 -4.21 10.84
C LEU A 59 -0.05 -4.26 11.25
N LEU A 60 -0.78 -3.18 11.04
CA LEU A 60 -2.20 -3.10 11.35
C LEU A 60 -3.01 -4.15 10.57
N GLU A 61 -2.80 -4.24 9.24
CA GLU A 61 -3.44 -5.24 8.39
C GLU A 61 -3.16 -6.67 8.85
N THR A 62 -1.92 -6.97 9.22
CA THR A 62 -1.52 -8.29 9.71
C THR A 62 -2.20 -8.60 11.04
N HIS A 63 -2.25 -7.63 11.96
CA HIS A 63 -2.93 -7.81 13.25
C HIS A 63 -4.43 -8.05 13.07
N LEU A 64 -5.09 -7.31 12.18
CA LEU A 64 -6.51 -7.51 11.86
C LEU A 64 -6.74 -8.91 11.29
N ARG A 65 -5.91 -9.34 10.35
CA ARG A 65 -6.01 -10.67 9.73
C ARG A 65 -5.80 -11.81 10.73
N VAL A 66 -4.83 -11.66 11.64
CA VAL A 66 -4.61 -12.62 12.73
C VAL A 66 -5.81 -12.68 13.67
N GLN A 67 -6.43 -11.54 14.00
CA GLN A 67 -7.63 -11.53 14.83
C GLN A 67 -8.82 -12.19 14.15
N GLU A 68 -9.02 -11.94 12.86
CA GLU A 68 -10.06 -12.57 12.05
C GLU A 68 -9.88 -14.09 11.99
N LEU A 69 -8.69 -14.56 11.62
CA LEU A 69 -8.34 -15.98 11.61
C LEU A 69 -8.52 -16.64 12.99
N ARG A 70 -8.20 -15.93 14.08
CA ARG A 70 -8.43 -16.44 15.44
C ARG A 70 -9.92 -16.57 15.76
N LYS A 71 -10.75 -15.61 15.33
CA LYS A 71 -12.22 -15.67 15.51
C LYS A 71 -12.81 -16.82 14.68
N GLU A 72 -12.39 -16.97 13.44
CA GLU A 72 -12.80 -18.08 12.57
C GLU A 72 -12.40 -19.43 13.17
N ALA A 73 -11.13 -19.58 13.59
CA ALA A 73 -10.67 -20.80 14.23
C ALA A 73 -11.42 -21.09 15.53
N ALA A 74 -11.73 -20.07 16.33
CA ALA A 74 -12.54 -20.23 17.54
C ALA A 74 -13.97 -20.68 17.21
N TYR A 75 -14.59 -20.08 16.20
CA TYR A 75 -15.93 -20.44 15.73
C TYR A 75 -15.97 -21.88 15.20
N LEU A 76 -15.02 -22.27 14.34
CA LEU A 76 -14.93 -23.61 13.78
C LEU A 76 -14.59 -24.68 14.81
N ARG A 77 -14.01 -24.33 15.95
CA ARG A 77 -13.82 -25.27 17.07
C ARG A 77 -15.10 -25.56 17.83
N THR A 78 -16.12 -24.71 17.73
CA THR A 78 -17.39 -24.96 18.40
C THR A 78 -18.19 -26.05 17.67
N PRO A 79 -18.95 -26.90 18.39
CA PRO A 79 -19.82 -27.89 17.75
C PRO A 79 -20.82 -27.28 16.77
N GLN A 80 -21.38 -26.11 17.11
CA GLN A 80 -22.32 -25.39 16.25
C GLN A 80 -21.65 -24.84 14.99
N GLY A 81 -20.43 -24.33 15.11
CA GLY A 81 -19.66 -23.82 13.96
C GLY A 81 -19.26 -24.93 13.00
N MET A 82 -18.80 -26.08 13.53
CA MET A 82 -18.52 -27.27 12.71
C MET A 82 -19.76 -27.77 11.99
N GLU A 83 -20.89 -27.88 12.69
CA GLU A 83 -22.12 -28.34 12.07
C GLU A 83 -22.56 -27.39 10.95
N LYS A 84 -22.55 -26.08 11.18
CA LYS A 84 -22.96 -25.10 10.17
C LYS A 84 -22.07 -25.15 8.92
N GLU A 85 -20.75 -25.29 9.07
CA GLU A 85 -19.86 -25.49 7.92
C GLU A 85 -20.03 -26.86 7.27
N ALA A 86 -20.23 -27.94 8.04
CA ALA A 86 -20.50 -29.27 7.49
C ALA A 86 -21.76 -29.27 6.62
N ARG A 87 -22.85 -28.64 7.09
CA ARG A 87 -24.10 -28.46 6.34
C ARG A 87 -23.90 -27.63 5.07
N ARG A 88 -23.14 -26.55 5.17
CA ARG A 88 -22.82 -25.68 4.02
C ARG A 88 -22.08 -26.44 2.92
N ASN A 89 -21.25 -27.40 3.29
CA ASN A 89 -20.54 -28.29 2.39
C ASN A 89 -21.34 -29.55 1.99
N GLY A 90 -22.63 -29.64 2.37
CA GLY A 90 -23.52 -30.73 2.00
C GLY A 90 -23.41 -31.99 2.85
N PHE A 91 -22.66 -31.96 3.95
CA PHE A 91 -22.58 -33.08 4.89
C PHE A 91 -23.81 -33.12 5.81
N LEU A 92 -24.28 -34.33 6.09
CA LEU A 92 -25.40 -34.62 6.98
C LEU A 92 -24.92 -35.45 8.17
N ARG A 93 -25.63 -35.41 9.29
CA ARG A 93 -25.35 -36.33 10.40
C ARG A 93 -25.79 -37.75 10.01
N PRO A 94 -25.14 -38.78 10.56
CA PRO A 94 -25.61 -40.16 10.40
C PRO A 94 -27.08 -40.29 10.81
N GLY A 95 -27.93 -40.77 9.90
CA GLY A 95 -29.36 -40.96 10.14
C GLY A 95 -30.28 -39.81 9.71
N GLU A 96 -29.75 -38.72 9.16
CA GLU A 96 -30.57 -37.66 8.57
C GLU A 96 -30.77 -37.86 7.06
N ALA A 97 -31.96 -37.55 6.55
CA ALA A 97 -32.28 -37.62 5.13
C ALA A 97 -32.23 -36.22 4.48
N PRO A 98 -31.64 -36.07 3.28
CA PRO A 98 -31.65 -34.80 2.56
C PRO A 98 -33.09 -34.44 2.13
N LEU A 99 -33.53 -33.22 2.45
CA LEU A 99 -34.75 -32.66 1.89
C LEU A 99 -34.43 -32.03 0.53
N ILE A 100 -34.79 -32.71 -0.55
CA ILE A 100 -34.71 -32.17 -1.91
C ILE A 100 -36.01 -31.45 -2.20
N VAL A 101 -35.98 -30.12 -2.20
CA VAL A 101 -37.12 -29.31 -2.69
C VAL A 101 -37.02 -29.30 -4.21
N ALA A 102 -37.86 -30.11 -4.87
CA ALA A 102 -38.02 -29.99 -6.31
C ALA A 102 -38.70 -28.65 -6.60
N GLU A 103 -38.00 -27.75 -7.27
CA GLU A 103 -38.57 -26.53 -7.80
C GLU A 103 -39.63 -26.96 -8.82
N GLU A 104 -40.90 -26.70 -8.52
CA GLU A 104 -42.00 -27.03 -9.41
C GLU A 104 -41.72 -26.32 -10.74
N PRO A 105 -41.59 -27.05 -11.88
CA PRO A 105 -41.35 -26.40 -13.15
C PRO A 105 -42.49 -25.40 -13.37
N PRO A 106 -42.19 -24.14 -13.76
CA PRO A 106 -43.20 -23.08 -13.83
C PRO A 106 -44.38 -23.59 -14.65
N ALA A 107 -45.57 -23.55 -14.04
CA ALA A 107 -46.81 -24.04 -14.63
C ALA A 107 -47.06 -23.34 -15.99
N GLY A 108 -46.60 -23.98 -17.06
CA GLY A 108 -46.56 -23.41 -18.40
C GLY A 108 -46.44 -24.52 -19.44
N GLY A 109 -47.29 -25.53 -19.33
CA GLY A 109 -47.27 -26.71 -20.19
C GLY A 109 -48.63 -27.40 -20.31
N ALA A 110 -49.72 -26.64 -20.30
CA ALA A 110 -51.02 -27.15 -20.73
C ALA A 110 -51.02 -27.29 -22.27
N GLN A 111 -50.54 -28.41 -22.81
CA GLN A 111 -50.82 -28.80 -24.19
C GLN A 111 -51.07 -30.31 -24.31
N GLY A 112 -52.37 -30.64 -24.40
CA GLY A 112 -52.92 -31.60 -25.36
C GLY A 112 -52.50 -33.06 -25.24
N HIS A 113 -53.24 -33.84 -24.44
CA HIS A 113 -53.53 -35.23 -24.79
C HIS A 113 -55.02 -35.50 -24.56
N SER A 114 -55.82 -35.21 -25.59
CA SER A 114 -57.21 -35.65 -25.68
C SER A 114 -57.26 -37.18 -25.82
N ALA A 115 -57.63 -37.86 -24.74
CA ALA A 115 -58.01 -39.28 -24.80
C ALA A 115 -59.45 -39.41 -25.38
N PRO A 116 -59.72 -40.34 -26.30
CA PRO A 116 -61.07 -40.52 -26.84
C PRO A 116 -61.96 -41.23 -25.82
N ARG A 117 -63.16 -40.68 -25.59
CA ARG A 117 -64.21 -41.33 -24.77
C ARG A 117 -64.64 -42.65 -25.42
N PRO A 118 -64.69 -43.78 -24.69
CA PRO A 118 -65.32 -44.99 -25.20
C PRO A 118 -66.84 -44.79 -25.27
N GLY A 119 -67.39 -44.91 -26.48
CA GLY A 119 -68.82 -44.87 -26.74
C GLY A 119 -69.57 -45.98 -25.98
N ARG A 120 -70.57 -45.56 -25.22
CA ARG A 120 -71.55 -46.39 -24.53
C ARG A 120 -72.39 -47.11 -25.59
N ARG A 121 -72.44 -48.44 -25.53
CA ARG A 121 -73.36 -49.27 -26.34
C ARG A 121 -74.78 -49.11 -25.77
N GLU A 122 -75.72 -48.74 -26.62
CA GLU A 122 -77.15 -49.06 -26.51
C GLU A 122 -77.57 -49.78 -27.79
#